data_AF-A0ABD4VBF2-F1
#
_entry.id   AF-A0ABD4VBF2-F1
#
_cell.length_a   1.000
_cell.length_b   1.000
_cell.length_c   1.000
_cell.angle_alpha   90.00
_cell.angle_beta   90.00
_cell.angle_gamma   90.00
#
_symmetry.space_group_name_H-M   'P 1'
#
loop_
_entity.id
_entity.type
_entity.pdbx_description
1 polymer ?
#
loop_
_entity_poly.entity_id
_entity_poly.type
_entity_poly.pdbx_seq_one_letter_code
_entity_poly.pdbx_strand_id
1 'polypeptide(L)'
;MSRSRILAAMTVAGVVTAVTVLGTADAGAADPKVAPGGNFDLSVWQLQEPVGSPGSPTTISSSRLQGANGFQDSYFYTDTRDGAMTFWAPEKGVTTPNSNYARSELREMNRSGSAADWSLGGSHRLSATLRVVSVTSNVCVGQIHLGSGGSSTKPLVELYYRSSGDIVVGTENSPSGGQTTHTVGHVSVGKTWTYIIAVSGGNTIDLTVNGSTTHYPIPSSFFPYKQYFKAGSYNQSSSDSTTKGARVGFYGLTVSHG
;
A
#
# COMPACT_ATOMS: atom_id res chain seq x y z
N MET A 1 -21.12 26.16 71.46
CA MET A 1 -19.93 26.55 70.67
C MET A 1 -19.31 25.29 70.09
N SER A 2 -19.80 24.85 68.93
CA SER A 2 -19.40 23.61 68.26
C SER A 2 -18.24 23.87 67.32
N ARG A 3 -17.12 23.15 67.49
CA ARG A 3 -15.92 23.25 66.65
C ARG A 3 -16.04 22.28 65.48
N SER A 4 -16.19 22.82 64.26
CA SER A 4 -16.10 22.05 63.01
C SER A 4 -14.69 21.47 62.82
N ARG A 5 -14.59 20.16 62.61
CA ARG A 5 -13.39 19.50 62.07
C ARG A 5 -13.60 19.28 60.57
N ILE A 6 -12.77 19.94 59.78
CA ILE A 6 -12.67 19.74 58.33
C ILE A 6 -11.85 18.45 58.12
N LEU A 7 -12.46 17.44 57.48
CA LEU A 7 -11.73 16.29 56.94
C LEU A 7 -11.18 16.68 55.55
N ALA A 8 -9.86 16.75 55.43
CA ALA A 8 -9.17 16.79 54.15
C ALA A 8 -9.18 15.37 53.56
N ALA A 9 -9.88 15.19 52.43
CA ALA A 9 -9.78 13.97 51.63
C ALA A 9 -8.55 14.09 50.72
N MET A 10 -7.54 13.26 50.96
CA MET A 10 -6.42 13.06 50.02
C MET A 10 -6.92 12.21 48.85
N THR A 11 -7.01 12.81 47.67
CA THR A 11 -7.18 12.09 46.41
C THR A 11 -5.85 11.47 46.01
N VAL A 12 -5.74 10.14 46.12
CA VAL A 12 -4.60 9.38 45.62
C VAL A 12 -4.70 9.27 44.10
N ALA A 13 -3.64 9.69 43.41
CA ALA A 13 -3.48 9.58 41.97
C ALA A 13 -3.37 8.11 41.53
N GLY A 14 -4.24 7.67 40.63
CA GLY A 14 -4.10 6.43 39.88
C GLY A 14 -3.57 6.73 38.49
N VAL A 15 -2.26 6.68 38.30
CA VAL A 15 -1.66 6.65 36.95
C VAL A 15 -1.85 5.24 36.41
N VAL A 16 -2.80 5.07 35.50
CA VAL A 16 -2.93 3.83 34.72
C VAL A 16 -1.84 3.88 33.64
N THR A 17 -0.69 3.30 33.94
CA THR A 17 0.34 3.04 32.92
C THR A 17 -0.16 1.87 32.06
N ALA A 18 -0.81 2.18 30.94
CA ALA A 18 -1.09 1.19 29.92
C ALA A 18 0.25 0.72 29.34
N VAL A 19 0.72 -0.45 29.78
CA VAL A 19 1.85 -1.14 29.14
C VAL A 19 1.33 -1.68 27.81
N THR A 20 1.51 -0.91 26.75
CA THR A 20 1.39 -1.41 25.39
C THR A 20 2.56 -2.37 25.16
N VAL A 21 2.29 -3.66 25.27
CA VAL A 21 3.18 -4.69 24.75
C VAL A 21 3.15 -4.56 23.23
N LEU A 22 4.06 -3.76 22.69
CA LEU A 22 4.46 -3.85 21.29
C LEU A 22 5.13 -5.21 21.14
N GLY A 23 4.34 -6.21 20.74
CA GLY A 23 4.89 -7.45 20.22
C GLY A 23 5.72 -7.10 18.99
N THR A 24 7.03 -7.02 19.17
CA THR A 24 7.97 -7.16 18.07
C THR A 24 7.82 -8.59 17.60
N ALA A 25 6.93 -8.81 16.63
CA ALA A 25 7.02 -9.98 15.78
C ALA A 25 8.44 -9.95 15.23
N ASP A 26 9.25 -10.90 15.67
CA ASP A 26 10.62 -11.10 15.20
C ASP A 26 10.48 -11.40 13.71
N ALA A 27 10.64 -10.36 12.90
CA ALA A 27 10.63 -10.47 11.45
C ALA A 27 11.92 -11.21 11.10
N GLY A 28 11.86 -12.55 11.11
CA GLY A 28 12.91 -13.37 10.56
C GLY A 28 13.31 -12.76 9.21
N ALA A 29 14.58 -12.43 9.05
CA ALA A 29 15.08 -11.81 7.84
C ALA A 29 14.63 -12.64 6.63
N ALA A 30 14.02 -11.99 5.64
CA ALA A 30 13.56 -12.66 4.42
C ALA A 30 14.73 -13.44 3.80
N ASP A 31 14.49 -14.66 3.32
CA ASP A 31 15.53 -15.48 2.70
C ASP A 31 15.86 -14.90 1.31
N PRO A 32 17.07 -14.36 1.09
CA PRO A 32 17.44 -13.74 -0.18
C PRO A 32 17.60 -14.76 -1.33
N LYS A 33 17.52 -16.07 -1.05
CA LYS A 33 17.74 -17.14 -2.02
C LYS A 33 16.46 -17.68 -2.64
N VAL A 34 15.29 -17.29 -2.13
CA VAL A 34 13.99 -17.74 -2.65
C VAL A 34 13.29 -16.60 -3.38
N ALA A 35 12.39 -16.94 -4.30
CA ALA A 35 11.52 -15.97 -4.97
C ALA A 35 10.61 -15.24 -3.96
N PRO A 36 10.03 -14.08 -4.31
CA PRO A 36 9.21 -13.31 -3.38
C PRO A 36 8.08 -14.10 -2.69
N GLY A 37 7.45 -15.04 -3.40
CA GLY A 37 6.40 -15.89 -2.82
C GLY A 37 6.86 -16.92 -1.79
N GLY A 38 8.17 -17.10 -1.62
CA GLY A 38 8.75 -17.88 -0.52
C GLY A 38 8.82 -17.08 0.79
N ASN A 39 8.85 -15.75 0.68
CA ASN A 39 8.97 -14.83 1.81
C ASN A 39 7.65 -14.11 2.15
N PHE A 40 6.73 -14.00 1.17
CA PHE A 40 5.46 -13.28 1.30
C PHE A 40 4.27 -14.18 0.94
N ASP A 41 3.13 -14.01 1.63
CA ASP A 41 1.86 -14.65 1.22
C ASP A 41 1.33 -13.96 -0.03
N LEU A 42 1.70 -14.50 -1.20
CA LEU A 42 1.25 -14.02 -2.51
C LEU A 42 -0.02 -14.74 -3.02
N SER A 43 -0.68 -15.54 -2.18
CA SER A 43 -1.91 -16.25 -2.56
C SER A 43 -3.13 -15.35 -2.77
N VAL A 44 -3.04 -14.09 -2.34
CA VAL A 44 -4.08 -13.05 -2.45
C VAL A 44 -3.65 -11.93 -3.40
N TRP A 45 -2.73 -12.19 -4.32
CA TRP A 45 -2.22 -11.19 -5.25
C TRP A 45 -2.05 -11.76 -6.66
N GLN A 46 -2.28 -10.94 -7.67
CA GLN A 46 -1.71 -11.13 -9.01
C GLN A 46 -0.75 -9.97 -9.28
N LEU A 47 0.23 -10.16 -10.15
CA LEU A 47 1.21 -9.14 -10.50
C LEU A 47 0.95 -8.61 -11.92
N GLN A 48 0.94 -7.29 -12.09
CA GLN A 48 0.98 -6.65 -13.40
C GLN A 48 2.40 -6.14 -13.67
N GLU A 49 2.98 -6.49 -14.81
CA GLU A 49 4.35 -6.15 -15.19
C GLU A 49 4.43 -5.11 -16.31
N PRO A 50 5.53 -4.34 -16.43
CA PRO A 50 5.65 -3.27 -17.41
C PRO A 50 6.03 -3.78 -18.82
N VAL A 51 5.65 -5.02 -19.15
CA VAL A 51 5.91 -5.71 -20.42
C VAL A 51 4.64 -6.35 -20.95
N GLY A 52 4.63 -6.78 -22.21
CA GLY A 52 3.44 -7.34 -22.88
C GLY A 52 3.19 -6.65 -24.21
N SER A 53 1.93 -6.64 -24.66
CA SER A 53 1.51 -5.91 -25.85
C SER A 53 0.99 -4.52 -25.49
N PRO A 54 1.03 -3.53 -26.40
CA PRO A 54 0.49 -2.19 -26.14
C PRO A 54 -0.94 -2.22 -25.58
N GLY A 55 -1.17 -1.51 -24.46
CA GLY A 55 -2.45 -1.51 -23.77
C GLY A 55 -2.77 -2.78 -22.97
N SER A 56 -1.88 -3.78 -22.94
CA SER A 56 -2.11 -5.05 -22.25
C SER A 56 -0.84 -5.50 -21.53
N PRO A 57 -0.60 -4.98 -20.31
CA PRO A 57 0.47 -5.45 -19.44
C PRO A 57 0.33 -6.95 -19.13
N THR A 58 1.45 -7.65 -19.11
CA THR A 58 1.53 -9.05 -18.71
C THR A 58 1.05 -9.17 -17.27
N THR A 59 0.16 -10.13 -17.03
CA THR A 59 -0.37 -10.42 -15.70
C THR A 59 0.04 -11.82 -15.27
N ILE A 60 0.70 -11.91 -14.11
CA ILE A 60 1.11 -13.16 -13.50
C ILE A 60 0.08 -13.54 -12.43
N SER A 61 -0.52 -14.72 -12.57
CA SER A 61 -1.54 -15.21 -11.65
C SER A 61 -0.97 -15.49 -10.25
N SER A 62 -1.85 -15.44 -9.24
CA SER A 62 -1.48 -15.77 -7.87
C SER A 62 -0.81 -17.14 -7.73
N SER A 63 -1.31 -18.16 -8.43
CA SER A 63 -0.76 -19.52 -8.41
C SER A 63 0.70 -19.58 -8.85
N ARG A 64 1.12 -18.69 -9.76
CA ARG A 64 2.50 -18.62 -10.25
C ARG A 64 3.41 -17.84 -9.31
N LEU A 65 2.87 -16.96 -8.47
CA LEU A 65 3.66 -16.13 -7.55
C LEU A 65 4.10 -16.90 -6.30
N GLN A 66 3.36 -17.92 -5.88
CA GLN A 66 3.51 -18.57 -4.57
C GLN A 66 4.74 -19.48 -4.44
N GLY A 67 5.26 -19.57 -3.22
CA GLY A 67 6.28 -20.53 -2.82
C GLY A 67 7.72 -20.09 -3.13
N ALA A 68 8.69 -20.83 -2.61
CA ALA A 68 10.11 -20.51 -2.72
C ALA A 68 10.64 -20.46 -4.16
N ASN A 69 9.99 -21.19 -5.08
CA ASN A 69 10.28 -21.20 -6.51
C ASN A 69 9.21 -20.47 -7.33
N GLY A 70 8.46 -19.56 -6.69
CA GLY A 70 7.47 -18.72 -7.34
C GLY A 70 8.09 -17.83 -8.43
N PHE A 71 7.24 -17.16 -9.19
CA PHE A 71 7.66 -16.29 -10.27
C PHE A 71 8.55 -15.16 -9.76
N GLN A 72 9.63 -14.90 -10.49
CA GLN A 72 10.48 -13.73 -10.37
C GLN A 72 11.20 -13.47 -11.70
N ASP A 73 11.56 -12.23 -11.95
CA ASP A 73 12.26 -11.78 -13.14
C ASP A 73 12.97 -10.42 -12.93
N SER A 74 13.23 -9.65 -13.99
CA SER A 74 13.86 -8.32 -13.87
C SER A 74 12.96 -7.22 -13.29
N TYR A 75 11.64 -7.41 -13.27
CA TYR A 75 10.65 -6.43 -12.81
C TYR A 75 10.08 -6.76 -11.44
N PHE A 76 10.16 -8.03 -11.02
CA PHE A 76 9.70 -8.50 -9.73
C PHE A 76 10.61 -9.61 -9.19
N TYR A 77 11.36 -9.36 -8.11
CA TYR A 77 12.35 -10.31 -7.61
C TYR A 77 12.66 -10.12 -6.13
N THR A 78 13.27 -11.12 -5.51
CA THR A 78 13.89 -10.96 -4.18
C THR A 78 15.27 -10.33 -4.34
N ASP A 79 15.51 -9.18 -3.72
CA ASP A 79 16.84 -8.57 -3.74
C ASP A 79 17.81 -9.42 -2.92
N THR A 80 18.78 -10.02 -3.61
CA THR A 80 19.75 -10.94 -2.98
C THR A 80 20.61 -10.31 -1.87
N ARG A 81 20.62 -8.97 -1.75
CA ARG A 81 21.40 -8.26 -0.74
C ARG A 81 20.69 -8.15 0.60
N ASP A 82 19.36 -8.06 0.61
CA ASP A 82 18.58 -7.77 1.82
C ASP A 82 17.24 -8.50 1.91
N GLY A 83 16.90 -9.36 0.95
CA GLY A 83 15.69 -10.17 0.94
C GLY A 83 14.41 -9.40 0.56
N ALA A 84 14.49 -8.13 0.18
CA ALA A 84 13.30 -7.34 -0.14
C ALA A 84 12.58 -7.87 -1.39
N MET A 85 11.25 -8.02 -1.32
CA MET A 85 10.41 -8.19 -2.51
C MET A 85 10.43 -6.88 -3.31
N THR A 86 11.14 -6.89 -4.42
CA THR A 86 11.52 -5.70 -5.17
C THR A 86 10.77 -5.61 -6.48
N PHE A 87 10.16 -4.45 -6.70
CA PHE A 87 9.45 -4.07 -7.90
C PHE A 87 10.30 -3.07 -8.69
N TRP A 88 10.41 -3.25 -10.00
CA TRP A 88 11.01 -2.28 -10.93
C TRP A 88 10.01 -1.92 -12.03
N ALA A 89 9.70 -0.63 -12.14
CA ALA A 89 8.87 -0.08 -13.21
C ALA A 89 9.65 1.03 -13.94
N PRO A 90 10.08 0.81 -15.20
CA PRO A 90 10.77 1.83 -15.99
C PRO A 90 9.81 2.94 -16.46
N GLU A 91 10.36 4.06 -16.95
CA GLU A 91 9.59 5.12 -17.63
C GLU A 91 9.03 4.64 -18.97
N LYS A 92 9.82 3.86 -19.72
CA LYS A 92 9.38 3.16 -20.94
C LYS A 92 8.96 1.74 -20.60
N GLY A 93 7.69 1.55 -20.32
CA GLY A 93 7.06 0.24 -20.14
C GLY A 93 5.68 0.19 -20.75
N VAL A 94 5.15 -1.03 -20.90
CA VAL A 94 3.78 -1.25 -21.35
C VAL A 94 2.82 -0.71 -20.29
N THR A 95 1.82 0.05 -20.74
CA THR A 95 0.78 0.62 -19.89
C THR A 95 -0.57 -0.04 -20.17
N THR A 96 -1.50 0.08 -19.22
CA THR A 96 -2.91 -0.25 -19.43
C THR A 96 -3.59 0.82 -20.28
N PRO A 97 -4.75 0.56 -20.92
CA PRO A 97 -5.38 1.52 -21.82
C PRO A 97 -5.74 2.87 -21.17
N ASN A 98 -5.98 2.86 -19.85
CA ASN A 98 -6.41 4.03 -19.09
C ASN A 98 -5.27 4.63 -18.22
N SER A 99 -4.01 4.31 -18.51
CA SER A 99 -2.85 4.83 -17.78
C SER A 99 -1.73 5.21 -18.73
N ASN A 100 -1.06 6.31 -18.42
CA ASN A 100 0.13 6.78 -19.13
C ASN A 100 1.44 6.23 -18.52
N TYR A 101 1.33 5.35 -17.52
CA TYR A 101 2.42 5.02 -16.63
C TYR A 101 2.57 3.49 -16.48
N ALA A 102 3.81 3.03 -16.58
CA ALA A 102 4.14 1.62 -16.42
C ALA A 102 4.13 1.22 -14.94
N ARG A 103 3.92 -0.07 -14.69
CA ARG A 103 3.87 -0.63 -13.33
C ARG A 103 4.47 -2.01 -13.25
N SER A 104 5.13 -2.28 -12.13
CA SER A 104 5.32 -3.61 -11.56
C SER A 104 4.57 -3.58 -10.24
N GLU A 105 3.34 -4.07 -10.22
CA GLU A 105 2.38 -3.79 -9.14
C GLU A 105 1.44 -4.96 -8.89
N LEU A 106 1.29 -5.33 -7.61
CA LEU A 106 0.35 -6.33 -7.17
C LEU A 106 -1.07 -5.75 -7.17
N ARG A 107 -2.03 -6.58 -7.58
CA ARG A 107 -3.47 -6.34 -7.51
C ARG A 107 -4.10 -7.43 -6.67
N GLU A 108 -4.85 -7.03 -5.66
CA GLU A 108 -5.43 -7.94 -4.66
C GLU A 108 -6.39 -8.95 -5.28
N MET A 109 -6.29 -10.21 -4.90
CA MET A 109 -7.12 -11.33 -5.33
C MET A 109 -7.73 -12.01 -4.11
N ASN A 110 -8.84 -12.71 -4.30
CA ASN A 110 -9.29 -13.69 -3.31
C ASN A 110 -8.39 -14.93 -3.38
N ARG A 111 -8.27 -15.69 -2.28
CA ARG A 111 -7.51 -16.95 -2.24
C ARG A 111 -8.01 -18.01 -3.23
N SER A 112 -9.25 -17.89 -3.70
CA SER A 112 -9.82 -18.72 -4.77
C SER A 112 -9.25 -18.39 -6.16
N GLY A 113 -8.45 -17.33 -6.28
CA GLY A 113 -7.95 -16.80 -7.55
C GLY A 113 -8.92 -15.85 -8.25
N SER A 114 -10.14 -15.65 -7.72
CA SER A 114 -11.06 -14.65 -8.26
C SER A 114 -10.64 -13.24 -7.87
N ALA A 115 -11.13 -12.26 -8.62
CA ALA A 115 -10.81 -10.87 -8.36
C ALA A 115 -11.40 -10.41 -7.00
N ALA A 116 -10.58 -9.85 -6.10
CA ALA A 116 -11.08 -9.14 -4.93
C ALA A 116 -11.94 -7.96 -5.35
N ASP A 117 -13.10 -7.78 -4.71
CA ASP A 117 -14.09 -6.78 -5.11
C ASP A 117 -15.02 -6.49 -3.91
N TRP A 118 -14.44 -5.93 -2.85
CA TRP A 118 -15.11 -5.76 -1.55
C TRP A 118 -15.90 -4.44 -1.48
N SER A 119 -17.01 -4.42 -0.72
CA SER A 119 -17.73 -3.19 -0.40
C SER A 119 -16.98 -2.37 0.65
N LEU A 120 -17.20 -1.06 0.70
CA LEU A 120 -16.63 -0.21 1.75
C LEU A 120 -17.08 -0.60 3.17
N GLY A 121 -18.28 -1.18 3.34
CA GLY A 121 -18.73 -1.64 4.64
C GLY A 121 -17.88 -2.78 5.20
N GLY A 122 -17.55 -2.71 6.48
CA GLY A 122 -16.60 -3.61 7.15
C GLY A 122 -15.30 -2.88 7.52
N SER A 123 -14.26 -3.65 7.82
CA SER A 123 -12.89 -3.16 7.97
C SER A 123 -12.01 -3.78 6.89
N HIS A 124 -11.24 -2.95 6.19
CA HIS A 124 -10.29 -3.39 5.16
C HIS A 124 -8.97 -2.70 5.41
N ARG A 125 -7.86 -3.44 5.42
CA ARG A 125 -6.55 -2.89 5.77
C ARG A 125 -5.45 -3.49 4.90
N LEU A 126 -4.67 -2.62 4.26
CA LEU A 126 -3.40 -2.92 3.60
C LEU A 126 -2.26 -2.35 4.45
N SER A 127 -1.31 -3.17 4.86
CA SER A 127 -0.15 -2.73 5.65
C SER A 127 1.15 -3.14 4.99
N ALA A 128 2.09 -2.21 4.93
CA ALA A 128 3.39 -2.45 4.32
C ALA A 128 4.55 -1.84 5.12
N THR A 129 5.68 -2.52 5.04
CA THR A 129 7.01 -2.00 5.39
C THR A 129 7.84 -2.01 4.13
N LEU A 130 8.37 -0.86 3.71
CA LEU A 130 9.02 -0.71 2.41
C LEU A 130 10.11 0.37 2.42
N ARG A 131 10.90 0.39 1.35
CA ARG A 131 11.74 1.52 0.97
C ARG A 131 11.60 1.81 -0.52
N VAL A 132 11.75 3.07 -0.90
CA VAL A 132 11.94 3.44 -2.31
C VAL A 132 13.45 3.47 -2.57
N VAL A 133 13.92 2.53 -3.38
CA VAL A 133 15.35 2.34 -3.71
C VAL A 133 15.82 3.43 -4.67
N SER A 134 15.00 3.74 -5.67
CA SER A 134 15.22 4.83 -6.62
C SER A 134 13.89 5.28 -7.21
N VAL A 135 13.77 6.56 -7.56
CA VAL A 135 12.59 7.11 -8.23
C VAL A 135 13.00 8.32 -9.07
N THR A 136 12.52 8.41 -10.31
CA THR A 136 12.84 9.54 -11.19
C THR A 136 12.06 10.81 -10.82
N SER A 137 10.75 10.71 -10.63
CA SER A 137 9.90 11.83 -10.19
C SER A 137 9.05 11.46 -8.98
N ASN A 138 8.10 10.56 -9.16
CA ASN A 138 7.27 10.03 -8.08
C ASN A 138 6.74 8.64 -8.43
N VAL A 139 6.37 7.87 -7.43
CA VAL A 139 5.87 6.50 -7.57
C VAL A 139 4.68 6.30 -6.62
N CYS A 140 3.61 5.71 -7.12
CA CYS A 140 2.53 5.22 -6.26
C CYS A 140 2.93 3.84 -5.73
N VAL A 141 2.90 3.69 -4.40
CA VAL A 141 3.35 2.47 -3.70
C VAL A 141 2.21 1.64 -3.11
N GLY A 142 1.03 2.23 -2.95
CA GLY A 142 -0.15 1.57 -2.40
C GLY A 142 -1.43 2.29 -2.81
N GLN A 143 -2.51 1.54 -3.03
CA GLN A 143 -3.78 2.06 -3.51
C GLN A 143 -4.97 1.34 -2.89
N ILE A 144 -6.12 2.03 -2.82
CA ILE A 144 -7.44 1.41 -2.97
C ILE A 144 -7.96 1.86 -4.32
N HIS A 145 -8.36 0.92 -5.16
CA HIS A 145 -8.85 1.20 -6.50
C HIS A 145 -10.29 0.73 -6.67
N LEU A 146 -11.08 1.49 -7.43
CA LEU A 146 -12.46 1.13 -7.74
C LEU A 146 -12.50 -0.15 -8.58
N GLY A 147 -13.39 -1.06 -8.20
CA GLY A 147 -13.75 -2.29 -8.89
C GLY A 147 -15.14 -2.18 -9.53
N SER A 148 -16.00 -3.17 -9.31
CA SER A 148 -17.37 -3.15 -9.87
C SER A 148 -18.24 -2.07 -9.24
N GLY A 149 -19.41 -1.78 -9.83
CA GLY A 149 -20.36 -0.76 -9.33
C GLY A 149 -20.49 0.49 -10.21
N GLY A 150 -19.73 0.56 -11.32
CA GLY A 150 -19.86 1.58 -12.35
C GLY A 150 -18.79 1.42 -13.43
N SER A 151 -18.61 2.44 -14.27
CA SER A 151 -17.63 2.44 -15.37
C SER A 151 -16.33 3.17 -15.03
N SER A 152 -16.19 3.66 -13.80
CA SER A 152 -14.99 4.39 -13.39
C SER A 152 -13.77 3.49 -13.36
N THR A 153 -12.64 4.03 -13.82
CA THR A 153 -11.32 3.39 -13.72
C THR A 153 -10.40 4.18 -12.78
N LYS A 154 -10.97 5.03 -11.92
CA LYS A 154 -10.21 5.87 -10.99
C LYS A 154 -9.87 5.11 -9.71
N PRO A 155 -8.80 5.49 -9.00
CA PRO A 155 -8.58 5.02 -7.65
C PRO A 155 -9.58 5.67 -6.68
N LEU A 156 -9.73 5.09 -5.50
CA LEU A 156 -10.29 5.80 -4.34
C LEU A 156 -9.18 6.61 -3.65
N VAL A 157 -8.02 5.98 -3.45
CA VAL A 157 -6.84 6.62 -2.86
C VAL A 157 -5.56 6.05 -3.45
N GLU A 158 -4.55 6.91 -3.62
CA GLU A 158 -3.19 6.55 -4.00
C GLU A 158 -2.19 7.13 -3.00
N LEU A 159 -1.23 6.32 -2.56
CA LEU A 159 -0.12 6.77 -1.73
C LEU A 159 1.13 6.90 -2.58
N TYR A 160 1.57 8.14 -2.77
CA TYR A 160 2.75 8.48 -3.55
C TYR A 160 3.97 8.73 -2.69
N TYR A 161 5.13 8.40 -3.25
CA TYR A 161 6.44 8.80 -2.76
C TYR A 161 7.14 9.63 -3.84
N ARG A 162 7.61 10.83 -3.49
CA ARG A 162 8.29 11.76 -4.42
C ARG A 162 9.80 11.61 -4.35
N SER A 163 10.51 12.03 -5.40
CA SER A 163 11.98 12.07 -5.43
C SER A 163 12.59 13.01 -4.39
N SER A 164 11.81 13.96 -3.85
CA SER A 164 12.17 14.77 -2.69
C SER A 164 12.25 13.97 -1.38
N GLY A 165 11.60 12.80 -1.32
CA GLY A 165 11.38 12.04 -0.08
C GLY A 165 9.99 12.25 0.55
N ASP A 166 9.19 13.16 0.00
CA ASP A 166 7.84 13.42 0.53
C ASP A 166 6.90 12.26 0.24
N ILE A 167 6.10 11.90 1.24
CA ILE A 167 5.01 10.93 1.16
C ILE A 167 3.72 11.74 1.05
N VAL A 168 2.97 11.49 -0.02
CA VAL A 168 1.76 12.25 -0.37
C VAL A 168 0.62 11.29 -0.61
N VAL A 169 -0.49 11.48 0.07
CA VAL A 169 -1.74 10.79 -0.24
C VAL A 169 -2.56 11.61 -1.21
N GLY A 170 -3.09 10.97 -2.24
CA GLY A 170 -4.08 11.54 -3.15
C GLY A 170 -5.43 10.85 -2.96
N THR A 171 -6.44 11.58 -2.50
CA THR A 171 -7.82 11.08 -2.37
C THR A 171 -8.63 11.55 -3.55
N GLU A 172 -9.27 10.64 -4.26
CA GLU A 172 -10.07 10.98 -5.44
C GLU A 172 -11.34 11.72 -5.03
N ASN A 173 -11.68 12.82 -5.73
CA ASN A 173 -12.83 13.64 -5.34
C ASN A 173 -14.17 13.01 -5.73
N SER A 174 -14.18 12.19 -6.78
CA SER A 174 -15.36 11.47 -7.27
C SER A 174 -14.94 10.32 -8.20
N PRO A 175 -15.85 9.39 -8.55
CA PRO A 175 -15.58 8.40 -9.59
C PRO A 175 -15.20 9.00 -10.96
N SER A 176 -15.47 10.28 -11.21
CA SER A 176 -15.06 10.97 -12.44
C SER A 176 -13.60 11.47 -12.41
N GLY A 177 -12.97 11.50 -11.24
CA GLY A 177 -11.65 12.07 -11.03
C GLY A 177 -11.68 13.34 -10.17
N GLY A 178 -10.54 14.04 -10.15
CA GLY A 178 -10.32 15.30 -9.44
C GLY A 178 -9.44 15.24 -8.19
N GLN A 179 -8.60 14.22 -8.03
CA GLN A 179 -7.78 13.95 -6.84
C GLN A 179 -7.26 15.19 -6.07
N THR A 180 -7.51 15.20 -4.75
CA THR A 180 -6.93 16.16 -3.79
C THR A 180 -5.74 15.51 -3.08
N THR A 181 -4.62 16.23 -2.98
CA THR A 181 -3.38 15.70 -2.41
C THR A 181 -3.01 16.32 -1.07
N HIS A 182 -2.46 15.52 -0.16
CA HIS A 182 -1.97 15.94 1.15
C HIS A 182 -0.58 15.33 1.42
N THR A 183 0.40 16.16 1.80
CA THR A 183 1.67 15.66 2.31
C THR A 183 1.46 15.10 3.71
N VAL A 184 1.80 13.83 3.91
CA VAL A 184 1.52 13.07 5.15
C VAL A 184 2.78 12.58 5.85
N GLY A 185 3.94 12.76 5.23
CA GLY A 185 5.21 12.40 5.83
C GLY A 185 6.38 12.70 4.91
N HIS A 186 7.57 12.43 5.41
CA HIS A 186 8.81 12.57 4.67
C HIS A 186 9.80 11.50 5.13
N VAL A 187 10.43 10.81 4.19
CA VAL A 187 11.46 9.81 4.43
C VAL A 187 12.47 9.89 3.29
N SER A 188 13.76 10.06 3.60
CA SER A 188 14.80 10.12 2.56
C SER A 188 14.86 8.83 1.71
N VAL A 189 15.23 8.97 0.44
CA VAL A 189 15.34 7.84 -0.51
C VAL A 189 16.24 6.75 0.07
N GLY A 190 15.84 5.50 -0.11
CA GLY A 190 16.55 4.31 0.38
C GLY A 190 16.31 3.96 1.84
N LYS A 191 15.60 4.81 2.61
CA LYS A 191 15.23 4.50 4.00
C LYS A 191 13.93 3.73 4.07
N THR A 192 13.87 2.78 5.02
CA THR A 192 12.67 1.99 5.30
C THR A 192 11.66 2.82 6.07
N TRP A 193 10.39 2.64 5.76
CA TRP A 193 9.25 3.25 6.41
C TRP A 193 8.03 2.32 6.34
N THR A 194 6.97 2.68 7.04
CA THR A 194 5.75 1.88 7.11
C THR A 194 4.52 2.69 6.72
N TYR A 195 3.57 2.03 6.07
CA TYR A 195 2.21 2.57 5.93
C TYR A 195 1.13 1.55 6.25
N ILE A 196 -0.05 2.08 6.57
CA ILE A 196 -1.32 1.36 6.62
C ILE A 196 -2.33 2.20 5.85
N ILE A 197 -2.96 1.64 4.82
CA ILE A 197 -4.16 2.19 4.18
C ILE A 197 -5.34 1.34 4.66
N ALA A 198 -6.29 1.93 5.35
CA ALA A 198 -7.46 1.23 5.85
C ALA A 198 -8.77 1.98 5.55
N VAL A 199 -9.88 1.24 5.59
CA VAL A 199 -11.24 1.79 5.57
C VAL A 199 -11.92 1.44 6.89
N SER A 200 -12.51 2.45 7.54
CA SER A 200 -13.34 2.30 8.73
C SER A 200 -14.73 2.93 8.53
N GLY A 201 -15.74 2.31 9.15
CA GLY A 201 -17.14 2.77 9.09
C GLY A 201 -17.76 2.80 7.68
N GLY A 202 -17.04 2.28 6.67
CA GLY A 202 -17.39 2.35 5.25
C GLY A 202 -17.40 3.74 4.62
N ASN A 203 -16.89 4.75 5.32
CA ASN A 203 -16.93 6.13 4.86
C ASN A 203 -15.67 6.94 5.16
N THR A 204 -14.63 6.31 5.75
CA THR A 204 -13.40 6.99 6.13
C THR A 204 -12.21 6.16 5.66
N ILE A 205 -11.25 6.83 5.02
CA ILE A 205 -9.91 6.30 4.77
C ILE A 205 -9.04 6.68 5.97
N ASP A 206 -8.45 5.68 6.60
CA ASP A 206 -7.45 5.85 7.65
C ASP A 206 -6.07 5.55 7.07
N LEU A 207 -5.21 6.56 7.00
CA LEU A 207 -3.84 6.42 6.53
C LEU A 207 -2.88 6.61 7.69
N THR A 208 -2.17 5.56 8.07
CA THR A 208 -1.07 5.62 9.03
C THR A 208 0.26 5.61 8.28
N VAL A 209 1.14 6.58 8.53
CA VAL A 209 2.52 6.62 8.04
C VAL A 209 3.46 6.74 9.24
N ASN A 210 4.37 5.78 9.41
CA ASN A 210 5.30 5.71 10.54
C ASN A 210 4.64 5.91 11.91
N GLY A 211 3.47 5.31 12.11
CA GLY A 211 2.70 5.38 13.36
C GLY A 211 1.78 6.61 13.50
N SER A 212 1.90 7.61 12.63
CA SER A 212 1.01 8.78 12.62
C SER A 212 -0.17 8.57 11.69
N THR A 213 -1.40 8.69 12.20
CA THR A 213 -2.63 8.47 11.43
C THR A 213 -3.27 9.79 11.00
N THR A 214 -3.73 9.82 9.75
CA THR A 214 -4.55 10.88 9.14
C THR A 214 -5.85 10.26 8.61
N HIS A 215 -6.92 11.05 8.56
CA HIS A 215 -8.25 10.58 8.20
C HIS A 215 -8.81 11.41 7.04
N TYR A 216 -9.43 10.73 6.08
CA TYR A 216 -10.04 11.38 4.92
C TYR A 216 -11.44 10.82 4.69
N PRO A 217 -12.46 11.67 4.52
CA PRO A 217 -13.81 11.19 4.22
C PRO A 217 -13.86 10.58 2.81
N ILE A 218 -14.65 9.53 2.67
CA ILE A 218 -15.00 8.94 1.37
C ILE A 218 -16.29 9.60 0.88
N PRO A 219 -16.26 10.34 -0.24
CA PRO A 219 -17.48 10.88 -0.84
C PRO A 219 -18.52 9.80 -1.12
N SER A 220 -19.80 10.10 -0.86
CA SER A 220 -20.90 9.14 -1.04
C SER A 220 -21.06 8.65 -2.49
N SER A 221 -20.52 9.39 -3.47
CA SER A 221 -20.45 8.98 -4.86
C SER A 221 -19.64 7.70 -5.10
N PHE A 222 -18.78 7.29 -4.16
CA PHE A 222 -18.04 6.03 -4.22
C PHE A 222 -18.81 4.84 -3.61
N PHE A 223 -19.90 5.05 -2.86
CA PHE A 223 -20.60 3.97 -2.16
C PHE A 223 -21.17 2.86 -3.06
N PRO A 224 -21.58 3.12 -4.32
CA PRO A 224 -21.97 2.05 -5.24
C PRO A 224 -20.81 1.14 -5.67
N TYR A 225 -19.57 1.60 -5.52
CA TYR A 225 -18.38 0.91 -6.01
C TYR A 225 -17.82 -0.07 -5.00
N LYS A 226 -17.49 -1.26 -5.50
CA LYS A 226 -16.58 -2.18 -4.86
C LYS A 226 -15.13 -1.72 -5.04
N GLN A 227 -14.23 -2.34 -4.29
CA GLN A 227 -12.86 -1.88 -4.12
C GLN A 227 -11.90 -3.06 -4.13
N TYR A 228 -10.63 -2.78 -4.40
CA TYR A 228 -9.52 -3.70 -4.17
C TYR A 228 -8.23 -2.94 -3.87
N PHE A 229 -7.32 -3.58 -3.14
CA PHE A 229 -6.00 -3.04 -2.86
C PHE A 229 -5.03 -3.25 -4.02
N LYS A 230 -4.05 -2.34 -4.13
CA LYS A 230 -2.83 -2.51 -4.93
C LYS A 230 -1.60 -2.11 -4.14
N ALA A 231 -0.46 -2.72 -4.44
CA ALA A 231 0.83 -2.38 -3.82
C ALA A 231 2.00 -2.73 -4.75
N GLY A 232 3.02 -1.88 -4.81
CA GLY A 232 4.22 -2.15 -5.63
C GLY A 232 4.89 -0.89 -6.13
N SER A 233 5.25 -0.88 -7.41
CA SER A 233 5.83 0.28 -8.10
C SER A 233 4.96 0.67 -9.31
N TYR A 234 4.12 1.69 -9.13
CA TYR A 234 3.39 2.34 -10.22
C TYR A 234 4.04 3.70 -10.53
N ASN A 235 4.95 3.70 -11.50
CA ASN A 235 5.87 4.80 -11.78
C ASN A 235 5.15 6.00 -12.42
N GLN A 236 4.97 7.11 -11.69
CA GLN A 236 4.28 8.32 -12.16
C GLN A 236 5.22 9.23 -12.97
N SER A 237 6.00 8.63 -13.86
CA SER A 237 6.84 9.32 -14.83
C SER A 237 6.92 8.51 -16.13
N SER A 238 7.01 9.20 -17.26
CA SER A 238 7.07 8.57 -18.58
C SER A 238 8.09 9.29 -19.46
N SER A 239 8.83 8.49 -20.22
CA SER A 239 9.83 8.90 -21.20
C SER A 239 10.18 7.68 -22.06
N ASP A 240 11.09 7.84 -23.02
CA ASP A 240 11.65 6.71 -23.79
C ASP A 240 12.75 5.91 -23.06
N SER A 241 13.03 6.22 -21.79
CA SER A 241 14.09 5.55 -21.02
C SER A 241 13.62 4.22 -20.43
N THR A 242 14.41 3.16 -20.66
CA THR A 242 14.24 1.84 -20.02
C THR A 242 15.02 1.70 -18.71
N THR A 243 15.83 2.71 -18.35
CA THR A 243 16.72 2.69 -17.17
C THR A 243 16.34 3.70 -16.10
N LYS A 244 15.55 4.71 -16.44
CA LYS A 244 14.86 5.59 -15.50
C LYS A 244 13.51 5.00 -15.13
N GLY A 245 13.02 5.33 -13.94
CA GLY A 245 11.78 4.79 -13.39
C GLY A 245 11.80 4.72 -11.87
N ALA A 246 11.05 3.77 -11.31
CA ALA A 246 10.95 3.59 -9.87
C ALA A 246 11.26 2.14 -9.46
N ARG A 247 12.09 1.99 -8.44
CA ARG A 247 12.41 0.72 -7.78
C ARG A 247 11.98 0.77 -6.33
N VAL A 248 11.15 -0.16 -5.90
CA VAL A 248 10.55 -0.19 -4.56
C VAL A 248 10.76 -1.57 -3.96
N GLY A 249 11.31 -1.64 -2.74
CA GLY A 249 11.53 -2.90 -2.02
C GLY A 249 10.61 -2.99 -0.82
N PHE A 250 9.87 -4.09 -0.70
CA PHE A 250 8.99 -4.40 0.41
C PHE A 250 9.64 -5.44 1.34
N TYR A 251 9.53 -5.20 2.64
CA TYR A 251 9.96 -6.09 3.72
C TYR A 251 8.78 -6.69 4.49
N GLY A 252 7.59 -6.10 4.34
CA GLY A 252 6.34 -6.61 4.88
C GLY A 252 5.19 -6.15 4.01
N LEU A 253 4.23 -7.03 3.74
CA LEU A 253 3.01 -6.72 3.01
C LEU A 253 1.90 -7.65 3.50
N THR A 254 0.83 -7.10 4.04
CA THR A 254 -0.33 -7.86 4.52
C THR A 254 -1.63 -7.16 4.17
N VAL A 255 -2.66 -7.97 3.94
CA VAL A 255 -4.04 -7.53 3.76
C VAL A 255 -4.92 -8.26 4.77
N SER A 256 -5.90 -7.55 5.33
CA SER A 256 -6.93 -8.13 6.18
C SER A 256 -8.29 -7.49 5.92
N HIS A 257 -9.34 -8.29 6.05
CA HIS A 257 -10.73 -7.85 6.04
C HIS A 257 -11.47 -8.37 7.27
N GLY A 258 -12.45 -7.63 7.77
CA GLY A 258 -13.26 -7.98 8.94
C GLY A 258 -14.64 -7.33 8.93
#